data_AF-C4J3K7-F1
#
_entry.id   AF-C4J3K7-F1
#
_cell.length_a   1.000
_cell.length_b   1.000
_cell.length_c   1.000
_cell.angle_alpha   90.00
_cell.angle_beta   90.00
_cell.angle_gamma   90.00
#
_symmetry.space_group_name_H-M   'P 1'
#
loop_
_entity.id
_entity.type
_entity.pdbx_description
1 polymer ?
#
loop_
_entity_poly.entity_id
_entity_poly.type
_entity_poly.pdbx_seq_one_letter_code
_entity_poly.pdbx_strand_id
1 'polypeptide(L)'
;MAYYVVAECCLVTAVRDGMNLIPYEYVIARQGNERIDSILGLGPASRKKSMLVVSEFIGCSPSLSGAIRVNPWNIDSVADAMDYALEMPEGEKVLRHEKHHRYVSTHDVGYWANSFLQDLERICLDHNRRRCWGIGFGLKFRVVALDPNFKKLAVEHLVLAYRRTKKRVILLDYDGTLMPQTSLGKSPTSRTIDMLNSLCRDRNNMVFLVSAKSRMTLNEWFLPCESLGLAAEHGCFLR
;
A
#
# COMPACT_ATOMS: atom_id res chain seq x y z
N MET A 1 5.65 -28.26 -23.50
CA MET A 1 6.60 -28.98 -22.62
C MET A 1 7.88 -29.40 -23.32
N ALA A 2 7.85 -30.21 -24.39
CA ALA A 2 9.09 -30.61 -25.09
C ALA A 2 9.96 -29.41 -25.51
N TYR A 3 9.37 -28.34 -26.05
CA TYR A 3 10.09 -27.10 -26.38
C TYR A 3 10.76 -26.43 -25.18
N TYR A 4 10.11 -26.43 -24.01
CA TYR A 4 10.69 -25.84 -22.80
C TYR A 4 11.87 -26.64 -22.27
N VAL A 5 11.79 -27.97 -22.38
CA VAL A 5 12.88 -28.87 -21.96
C VAL A 5 14.14 -28.60 -22.77
N VAL A 6 14.04 -28.36 -24.08
CA VAL A 6 15.21 -28.14 -24.95
C VAL A 6 15.66 -26.68 -25.01
N ALA A 7 14.80 -25.72 -24.70
CA ALA A 7 15.13 -24.30 -24.81
C ALA A 7 16.16 -23.84 -23.77
N GLU A 8 17.20 -23.14 -24.23
CA GLU A 8 18.25 -22.60 -23.37
C GLU A 8 17.85 -21.32 -22.65
N CYS A 9 16.95 -20.54 -23.25
CA CYS A 9 16.39 -19.31 -22.68
C CYS A 9 14.90 -19.21 -23.02
N CYS A 10 14.10 -18.74 -22.07
CA CYS A 10 12.70 -18.40 -22.25
C CYS A 10 12.51 -16.88 -22.16
N LEU A 11 11.99 -16.30 -23.24
CA LEU A 11 11.75 -14.88 -23.40
C LEU A 11 10.25 -14.59 -23.25
N VAL A 12 9.90 -13.73 -22.29
CA VAL A 12 8.52 -13.30 -22.04
C VAL A 12 8.46 -11.77 -21.99
N THR A 13 8.22 -11.15 -23.14
CA THR A 13 8.24 -9.67 -23.34
C THR A 13 6.84 -9.06 -23.40
N ALA A 14 5.88 -9.59 -22.62
CA ALA A 14 4.53 -9.03 -22.61
C ALA A 14 4.53 -7.58 -22.08
N VAL A 15 3.85 -6.69 -22.79
CA VAL A 15 3.73 -5.26 -22.46
C VAL A 15 2.90 -5.04 -21.19
N ARG A 16 1.91 -5.91 -20.95
CA ARG A 16 1.10 -5.91 -19.74
C ARG A 16 0.52 -7.29 -19.53
N ASP A 17 0.80 -7.89 -18.38
CA ASP A 17 0.26 -9.20 -18.01
C ASP A 17 0.06 -9.28 -16.50
N GLY A 18 -1.13 -9.71 -16.08
CA GLY A 18 -1.46 -9.86 -14.67
C GLY A 18 -0.67 -10.99 -14.04
N MET A 19 -0.69 -12.18 -14.63
CA MET A 19 0.08 -13.33 -14.15
C MET A 19 0.39 -14.26 -15.32
N ASN A 20 1.65 -14.24 -15.77
CA ASN A 20 2.11 -15.12 -16.82
C ASN A 20 2.60 -16.45 -16.22
N LEU A 21 2.04 -17.57 -16.66
CA LEU A 21 2.41 -18.90 -16.17
C LEU A 21 3.61 -19.51 -16.92
N ILE A 22 3.95 -18.99 -18.11
CA ILE A 22 5.00 -19.55 -18.98
C ILE A 22 6.35 -19.64 -18.26
N PRO A 23 6.84 -18.60 -17.55
CA PRO A 23 8.11 -18.71 -16.82
C PRO A 23 8.12 -19.80 -15.76
N TYR A 24 6.99 -20.03 -15.07
CA TYR A 24 6.87 -21.07 -14.04
C TYR A 24 6.91 -22.46 -14.67
N GLU A 25 6.13 -22.67 -15.72
CA GLU A 25 6.11 -23.92 -16.49
C GLU A 25 7.47 -24.24 -17.10
N TYR A 26 8.16 -23.23 -17.63
CA TYR A 26 9.50 -23.38 -18.18
C TYR A 26 10.51 -23.83 -17.11
N VAL A 27 10.51 -23.20 -15.94
CA VAL A 27 11.40 -23.57 -14.83
C VAL A 27 11.17 -25.02 -14.39
N ILE A 28 9.91 -25.44 -14.25
CA ILE A 28 9.58 -26.83 -13.89
C ILE A 28 9.96 -27.81 -15.02
N ALA A 29 9.70 -27.46 -16.27
CA ALA A 29 10.10 -28.28 -17.40
C ALA A 29 11.63 -28.46 -17.50
N ARG A 30 12.41 -27.41 -17.18
CA ARG A 30 13.88 -27.44 -17.15
C ARG A 30 14.45 -28.21 -15.96
N GLN A 31 13.73 -28.25 -14.83
CA GLN A 31 14.08 -29.16 -13.74
C GLN A 31 13.99 -30.62 -14.22
N GLY A 32 12.95 -30.95 -14.98
CA GLY A 32 12.77 -32.27 -15.59
C GLY A 32 12.54 -33.38 -14.57
N ASN A 33 12.83 -34.62 -14.99
CA ASN A 33 12.78 -35.83 -14.18
C ASN A 33 13.74 -36.87 -14.76
N GLU A 34 13.94 -37.99 -14.07
CA GLU A 34 14.88 -39.06 -14.47
C GLU A 34 14.65 -39.57 -15.90
N ARG A 35 13.39 -39.65 -16.34
CA ARG A 35 13.04 -40.11 -17.69
C ARG A 35 13.46 -39.09 -18.74
N ILE A 36 13.22 -37.80 -18.49
CA ILE A 36 13.64 -36.72 -19.38
C ILE A 36 15.16 -36.64 -19.43
N ASP A 37 15.83 -36.80 -18.30
CA ASP A 37 17.29 -36.79 -18.21
C ASP A 37 17.92 -37.93 -19.01
N SER A 38 17.34 -39.13 -18.93
CA SER A 38 17.76 -40.28 -19.73
C SER A 38 17.61 -40.02 -21.23
N ILE A 39 16.50 -39.39 -21.66
CA ILE A 39 16.27 -39.04 -23.07
C ILE A 39 17.28 -37.99 -23.56
N LEU A 40 17.66 -37.04 -22.69
CA LEU A 40 18.63 -35.99 -23.01
C LEU A 40 20.09 -36.42 -22.84
N GLY A 41 20.34 -37.66 -22.40
CA GLY A 41 21.70 -38.15 -22.11
C GLY A 41 22.37 -37.43 -20.94
N LEU A 42 21.59 -36.83 -20.03
CA LEU A 42 22.12 -36.13 -18.86
C LEU A 42 22.41 -37.12 -17.74
N GLY A 43 23.66 -37.12 -17.26
CA GLY A 43 24.04 -37.93 -16.10
C GLY A 43 23.45 -37.39 -14.80
N PRO A 44 23.36 -38.20 -13.73
CA PRO A 44 22.80 -37.81 -12.43
C PRO A 44 23.57 -36.67 -11.73
N ALA A 45 24.82 -36.40 -12.15
CA ALA A 45 25.62 -35.27 -11.66
C ALA A 45 25.33 -33.94 -12.43
N SER A 46 24.52 -33.97 -13.48
CA SER A 46 24.24 -32.79 -14.30
C SER A 46 23.33 -31.81 -13.56
N ARG A 47 23.85 -30.63 -13.26
CA ARG A 47 23.07 -29.59 -12.61
C ARG A 47 22.05 -28.98 -13.58
N LYS A 48 20.87 -28.68 -13.06
CA LYS A 48 19.77 -28.10 -13.84
C LYS A 48 19.98 -26.60 -14.04
N LYS A 49 19.55 -26.11 -15.19
CA LYS A 49 19.71 -24.71 -15.59
C LYS A 49 18.49 -24.21 -16.36
N SER A 50 18.08 -22.97 -16.09
CA SER A 50 17.01 -22.28 -16.79
C SER A 50 17.33 -20.80 -16.87
N MET A 51 17.22 -20.22 -18.06
CA MET A 51 17.38 -18.78 -18.25
C MET A 51 16.06 -18.13 -18.62
N LEU A 52 15.74 -17.06 -17.90
CA LEU A 52 14.50 -16.32 -18.02
C LEU A 52 14.82 -14.87 -18.34
N VAL A 53 14.32 -14.38 -19.46
CA VAL A 53 14.27 -12.96 -19.80
C VAL A 53 12.81 -12.55 -19.75
N VAL A 54 12.45 -11.69 -18.78
CA VAL A 54 11.07 -11.34 -18.47
C VAL A 54 10.87 -9.84 -18.52
N SER A 55 9.72 -9.42 -19.06
CA SER A 55 9.29 -8.03 -19.00
C SER A 55 9.10 -7.58 -17.55
N GLU A 56 9.49 -6.35 -17.24
CA GLU A 56 9.22 -5.75 -15.92
C GLU A 56 7.72 -5.55 -15.63
N PHE A 57 6.88 -5.58 -16.67
CA PHE A 57 5.44 -5.33 -16.59
C PHE A 57 4.57 -6.58 -16.43
N ILE A 58 5.18 -7.75 -16.23
CA ILE A 58 4.44 -8.99 -15.95
C ILE A 58 4.40 -9.26 -14.45
N GLY A 59 3.25 -9.70 -13.94
CA GLY A 59 3.09 -9.90 -12.50
C GLY A 59 3.97 -11.00 -11.87
N CYS A 60 4.58 -11.89 -12.66
CA CYS A 60 5.56 -12.86 -12.16
C CYS A 60 6.99 -12.32 -12.04
N SER A 61 7.26 -11.11 -12.56
CA SER A 61 8.59 -10.49 -12.52
C SER A 61 9.12 -10.25 -11.09
N PRO A 62 8.30 -9.79 -10.11
CA PRO A 62 8.73 -9.68 -8.72
C PRO A 62 9.04 -11.04 -8.08
N SER A 63 8.23 -12.05 -8.38
CA SER A 63 8.33 -13.41 -7.85
C SER A 63 9.59 -14.15 -8.31
N LEU A 64 9.93 -14.07 -9.60
CA LEU A 64 11.06 -14.78 -10.19
C LEU A 64 12.33 -13.92 -10.17
N SER A 65 12.76 -13.52 -8.97
CA SER A 65 13.87 -12.57 -8.74
C SER A 65 15.23 -12.89 -9.37
N GLY A 66 15.47 -14.11 -9.84
CA GLY A 66 16.67 -14.47 -10.61
C GLY A 66 16.55 -14.24 -12.12
N ALA A 67 15.41 -13.75 -12.63
CA ALA A 67 15.18 -13.52 -14.05
C ALA A 67 15.82 -12.20 -14.51
N ILE A 68 16.26 -12.14 -15.76
CA ILE A 68 16.77 -10.92 -16.38
C ILE A 68 15.54 -10.07 -16.73
N ARG A 69 15.43 -8.90 -16.11
CA ARG A 69 14.29 -8.00 -16.31
C ARG A 69 14.59 -7.04 -17.44
N VAL A 70 13.65 -6.90 -18.36
CA VAL A 70 13.76 -6.01 -19.51
C VAL A 70 12.53 -5.14 -19.63
N ASN A 71 12.71 -3.93 -20.14
CA ASN A 71 11.62 -3.14 -20.65
C ASN A 71 11.33 -3.59 -22.09
N PRO A 72 10.15 -4.18 -22.40
CA PRO A 72 9.84 -4.69 -23.73
C PRO A 72 9.81 -3.62 -24.82
N TRP A 73 9.73 -2.32 -24.45
CA TRP A 73 9.78 -1.20 -25.38
C TRP A 73 11.21 -0.85 -25.82
N ASN A 74 12.23 -1.32 -25.09
CA ASN A 74 13.63 -1.11 -25.42
C ASN A 74 14.19 -2.38 -26.10
N ILE A 75 14.17 -2.40 -27.42
CA ILE A 75 14.57 -3.55 -28.23
C ILE A 75 16.05 -3.89 -28.01
N ASP A 76 16.93 -2.89 -27.91
CA ASP A 76 18.37 -3.09 -27.69
C ASP A 76 18.60 -3.79 -26.34
N SER A 77 17.93 -3.32 -25.28
CA SER A 77 18.01 -3.97 -23.96
C SER A 77 17.48 -5.40 -23.95
N VAL A 78 16.48 -5.71 -24.78
CA VAL A 78 15.97 -7.08 -24.92
C VAL A 78 17.00 -7.96 -25.64
N ALA A 79 17.62 -7.45 -26.70
CA ALA A 79 18.66 -8.15 -27.44
C ALA A 79 19.88 -8.44 -26.54
N ASP A 80 20.38 -7.43 -25.83
CA ASP A 80 21.49 -7.57 -24.87
C ASP A 80 21.16 -8.58 -23.77
N ALA A 81 19.92 -8.59 -23.28
CA ALA A 81 19.47 -9.54 -22.28
C ALA A 81 19.41 -10.98 -22.80
N MET A 82 19.03 -11.18 -24.07
CA MET A 82 19.04 -12.49 -24.71
C MET A 82 20.47 -13.01 -24.87
N ASP A 83 21.37 -12.15 -25.33
CA ASP A 83 22.79 -12.48 -25.49
C ASP A 83 23.43 -12.83 -24.15
N TYR A 84 23.24 -11.96 -23.15
CA TYR A 84 23.69 -12.19 -21.78
C TYR A 84 23.14 -13.49 -21.18
N ALA A 85 21.88 -13.84 -21.45
CA ALA A 85 21.28 -15.08 -20.96
C ALA A 85 22.00 -16.33 -21.52
N LEU A 86 22.45 -16.28 -22.77
CA LEU A 86 23.14 -17.39 -23.43
C LEU A 86 24.60 -17.49 -22.99
N GLU A 87 25.30 -16.36 -22.88
CA GLU A 87 26.73 -16.30 -22.51
C GLU A 87 26.99 -16.47 -21.01
N MET A 88 25.96 -16.34 -20.17
CA MET A 88 26.10 -16.38 -18.71
C MET A 88 26.89 -17.61 -18.22
N PRO A 89 27.79 -17.46 -17.23
CA PRO A 89 28.53 -18.57 -16.67
C PRO A 89 27.62 -19.67 -16.12
N GLU A 90 27.96 -20.93 -16.39
CA GLU A 90 27.11 -22.09 -16.01
C GLU A 90 26.80 -22.14 -14.51
N GLY A 91 27.74 -21.76 -13.65
CA GLY A 91 27.50 -21.67 -12.20
C GLY A 91 26.39 -20.68 -11.83
N GLU A 92 26.31 -19.55 -12.52
CA GLU A 92 25.25 -18.55 -12.30
C GLU A 92 23.91 -19.04 -12.84
N LYS A 93 23.89 -19.71 -14.00
CA LYS A 93 22.67 -20.31 -14.57
C LYS A 93 22.05 -21.33 -13.61
N VAL A 94 22.88 -22.15 -12.96
CA VAL A 94 22.44 -23.12 -11.94
C VAL A 94 21.89 -22.42 -10.71
N LEU A 95 22.59 -21.42 -10.17
CA LEU A 95 22.13 -20.68 -8.98
C LEU A 95 20.79 -19.98 -9.21
N ARG A 96 20.61 -19.34 -10.37
CA ARG A 96 19.34 -18.70 -10.76
C ARG A 96 18.23 -19.73 -10.88
N HIS A 97 18.51 -20.85 -11.55
CA HIS A 97 17.57 -21.96 -11.69
C HIS A 97 17.12 -22.53 -10.35
N GLU A 98 18.05 -22.85 -9.44
CA GLU A 98 17.73 -23.37 -8.11
C GLU A 98 16.84 -22.40 -7.32
N LYS A 99 17.12 -21.09 -7.40
CA LYS A 99 16.31 -20.05 -6.78
C LYS A 99 14.89 -20.02 -7.35
N HIS A 100 14.77 -20.06 -8.68
CA HIS A 100 13.47 -20.08 -9.34
C HIS A 100 12.71 -21.35 -9.00
N HIS A 101 13.32 -22.52 -9.18
CA HIS A 101 12.71 -23.82 -8.90
C HIS A 101 12.20 -23.88 -7.46
N ARG A 102 13.01 -23.49 -6.46
CA ARG A 102 12.59 -23.43 -5.06
C ARG A 102 11.35 -22.57 -4.85
N TYR A 103 11.28 -21.41 -5.52
CA TYR A 103 10.11 -20.54 -5.42
C TYR A 103 8.88 -21.22 -6.02
N VAL A 104 8.98 -21.73 -7.25
CA VAL A 104 7.85 -22.36 -7.96
C VAL A 104 7.36 -23.61 -7.24
N SER A 105 8.25 -24.43 -6.68
CA SER A 105 7.88 -25.65 -5.95
C SER A 105 7.21 -25.39 -4.61
N THR A 106 7.40 -24.21 -4.02
CA THR A 106 6.82 -23.86 -2.71
C THR A 106 5.56 -23.00 -2.83
N HIS A 107 5.39 -22.28 -3.94
CA HIS A 107 4.26 -21.39 -4.21
C HIS A 107 3.39 -21.96 -5.33
N ASP A 108 2.77 -23.11 -5.06
CA ASP A 108 1.82 -23.72 -5.99
C ASP A 108 0.43 -23.07 -5.91
N VAL A 109 -0.48 -23.53 -6.77
CA VAL A 109 -1.87 -23.05 -6.81
C VAL A 109 -2.62 -23.33 -5.50
N GLY A 110 -2.27 -24.40 -4.78
CA GLY A 110 -2.86 -24.75 -3.50
C GLY A 110 -2.43 -23.78 -2.40
N TYR A 111 -1.15 -23.44 -2.36
CA TYR A 111 -0.61 -22.41 -1.48
C TYR A 111 -1.29 -21.06 -1.73
N TRP A 112 -1.41 -20.64 -2.99
CA TRP A 112 -2.10 -19.40 -3.34
C TRP A 112 -3.56 -19.40 -2.87
N ALA A 113 -4.31 -20.47 -3.15
CA ALA A 113 -5.71 -20.58 -2.77
C ALA A 113 -5.89 -20.54 -1.24
N ASN A 114 -5.05 -21.27 -0.50
CA ASN A 114 -5.08 -21.28 0.96
C ASN A 114 -4.72 -19.90 1.54
N SER A 115 -3.69 -19.24 1.03
CA SER A 115 -3.32 -17.89 1.45
C SER A 115 -4.47 -16.90 1.23
N PHE A 116 -5.11 -16.96 0.06
CA PHE A 116 -6.24 -16.09 -0.26
C PHE A 116 -7.42 -16.31 0.68
N LEU A 117 -7.78 -17.58 0.96
CA LEU A 117 -8.87 -17.91 1.87
C LEU A 117 -8.56 -17.49 3.31
N GLN A 118 -7.32 -17.66 3.78
CA GLN A 118 -6.91 -17.21 5.11
C GLN A 118 -6.98 -15.69 5.25
N ASP A 119 -6.55 -14.95 4.23
CA ASP A 119 -6.66 -13.49 4.23
C ASP A 119 -8.14 -13.04 4.22
N LEU A 120 -8.99 -13.74 3.44
CA LEU A 120 -10.42 -13.48 3.43
C LEU A 120 -11.06 -13.75 4.81
N GLU A 121 -10.72 -14.87 5.44
CA GLU A 121 -11.19 -15.23 6.78
C GLU A 121 -10.76 -14.18 7.81
N ARG A 122 -9.48 -13.77 7.78
CA ARG A 122 -8.96 -12.71 8.66
C ARG A 122 -9.75 -11.41 8.52
N ILE A 123 -10.04 -10.98 7.29
CA ILE A 123 -10.83 -9.77 7.03
C ILE A 123 -12.27 -9.92 7.55
N CYS A 124 -12.89 -11.08 7.35
CA CYS A 124 -14.24 -11.36 7.83
C CYS A 124 -14.33 -11.38 9.37
N LEU A 125 -13.32 -11.93 10.05
CA LEU A 125 -13.24 -11.92 11.52
C LEU A 125 -13.15 -10.49 12.08
N ASP A 126 -12.36 -9.63 11.45
CA ASP A 126 -12.23 -8.22 11.84
C ASP A 126 -13.44 -7.35 11.45
N HIS A 127 -14.25 -7.78 10.47
CA HIS A 127 -15.42 -7.04 10.03
C HIS A 127 -16.48 -6.92 11.14
N ASN A 128 -16.66 -7.94 11.96
CA ASN A 128 -17.57 -7.90 13.11
C ASN A 128 -17.11 -6.94 14.22
N ARG A 129 -15.83 -6.52 14.19
CA ARG A 129 -15.24 -5.60 15.18
C ARG A 129 -15.22 -4.14 14.74
N ARG A 130 -15.64 -3.78 13.52
CA ARG A 130 -15.65 -2.37 13.09
C ARG A 130 -17.01 -2.00 12.53
N ARG A 131 -17.71 -1.08 13.19
CA ARG A 131 -18.97 -0.56 12.69
C ARG A 131 -18.69 0.46 11.58
N CYS A 132 -19.23 0.19 10.39
CA CYS A 132 -19.15 1.12 9.27
C CYS A 132 -20.20 2.24 9.45
N TRP A 133 -19.74 3.49 9.37
CA TRP A 133 -20.59 4.67 9.44
C TRP A 133 -20.52 5.46 8.14
N GLY A 134 -21.69 5.88 7.66
CA GLY A 134 -21.80 6.93 6.64
C GLY A 134 -21.54 8.30 7.25
N ILE A 135 -20.51 9.00 6.76
CA ILE A 135 -20.13 10.35 7.17
C ILE A 135 -20.12 11.26 5.93
N GLY A 136 -20.63 12.49 6.08
CA GLY A 136 -20.75 13.46 4.99
C GLY A 136 -22.15 13.53 4.38
N PHE A 137 -22.32 14.39 3.39
CA PHE A 137 -23.60 14.64 2.70
C PHE A 137 -23.37 14.75 1.19
N GLY A 138 -24.31 14.26 0.38
CA GLY A 138 -24.23 14.30 -1.08
C GLY A 138 -22.96 13.63 -1.65
N LEU A 139 -22.32 14.27 -2.64
CA LEU A 139 -21.11 13.76 -3.31
C LEU A 139 -19.86 13.65 -2.41
N LYS A 140 -19.93 14.14 -1.16
CA LYS A 140 -18.85 14.01 -0.16
C LYS A 140 -19.11 12.90 0.86
N PHE A 141 -20.12 12.05 0.63
CA PHE A 141 -20.37 10.88 1.46
C PHE A 141 -19.18 9.91 1.44
N ARG A 142 -18.77 9.44 2.61
CA ARG A 142 -17.73 8.44 2.80
C ARG A 142 -18.20 7.39 3.80
N VAL A 143 -17.82 6.14 3.57
CA VAL A 143 -17.98 5.05 4.53
C VAL A 143 -16.69 4.94 5.33
N VAL A 144 -16.79 5.04 6.65
CA VAL A 144 -15.64 4.95 7.56
C VAL A 144 -15.88 3.83 8.56
N ALA A 145 -14.92 2.92 8.69
CA ALA A 145 -14.94 1.87 9.70
C ALA A 145 -14.40 2.42 11.02
N LEU A 146 -15.23 2.44 12.07
CA LEU A 146 -14.87 2.97 13.39
C LEU A 146 -14.98 1.87 14.46
N ASP A 147 -14.31 2.12 15.59
CA ASP A 147 -14.30 1.24 16.75
C ASP A 147 -15.73 0.95 17.27
N PRO A 148 -16.02 -0.25 17.83
CA PRO A 148 -17.35 -0.59 18.36
C PRO A 148 -17.86 0.37 19.43
N ASN A 149 -16.95 0.97 20.21
CA ASN A 149 -17.29 1.91 21.28
C ASN A 149 -17.56 3.32 20.74
N PHE A 150 -17.35 3.58 19.45
CA PHE A 150 -17.68 4.86 18.85
C PHE A 150 -19.20 5.09 18.88
N LYS A 151 -19.62 6.10 19.65
CA LYS A 151 -21.00 6.57 19.67
C LYS A 151 -21.11 7.84 18.83
N LYS A 152 -21.75 7.74 17.67
CA LYS A 152 -22.07 8.91 16.85
C LYS A 152 -22.96 9.86 17.66
N LEU A 153 -22.54 11.10 17.82
CA LEU A 153 -23.35 12.13 18.45
C LEU A 153 -24.56 12.43 17.55
N ALA A 154 -25.76 12.34 18.12
CA ALA A 154 -26.99 12.68 17.42
C ALA A 154 -27.09 14.20 17.26
N VAL A 155 -27.15 14.67 16.01
CA VAL A 155 -27.13 16.10 15.68
C VAL A 155 -28.28 16.84 16.34
N GLU A 156 -29.46 16.24 16.39
CA GLU A 156 -30.65 16.82 17.03
C GLU A 156 -30.42 17.10 18.51
N HIS A 157 -29.88 16.13 19.25
CA HIS A 157 -29.54 16.29 20.66
C HIS A 157 -28.45 17.35 20.86
N LEU A 158 -27.43 17.36 19.99
CA LEU A 158 -26.34 18.33 20.06
C LEU A 158 -26.84 19.76 19.82
N VAL A 159 -27.70 19.98 18.82
CA VAL A 159 -28.27 21.30 18.50
C VAL A 159 -29.15 21.79 19.65
N LEU A 160 -29.97 20.92 20.23
CA LEU A 160 -30.79 21.25 21.39
C LEU A 160 -29.92 21.63 22.61
N ALA A 161 -28.89 20.83 22.91
CA ALA A 161 -27.94 21.11 23.98
C ALA A 161 -27.17 22.42 23.73
N TYR A 162 -26.70 22.64 22.50
CA TYR A 162 -26.00 23.86 22.11
C TYR A 162 -26.88 25.10 22.33
N ARG A 163 -28.17 25.06 21.93
CA ARG A 163 -29.08 26.19 22.09
C ARG A 163 -29.45 26.49 23.55
N ARG A 164 -29.56 25.47 24.41
CA ARG A 164 -29.96 25.63 25.81
C ARG A 164 -28.83 26.08 26.74
N THR A 165 -27.59 25.73 26.42
CA THR A 165 -26.45 25.96 27.31
C THR A 165 -25.94 27.40 27.24
N LYS A 166 -25.73 28.01 28.41
CA LYS A 166 -25.28 29.41 28.55
C LYS A 166 -23.75 29.59 28.49
N LYS A 167 -22.97 28.52 28.69
CA LYS A 167 -21.51 28.50 28.56
C LYS A 167 -21.07 27.18 27.92
N ARG A 168 -20.41 27.26 26.76
CA ARG A 168 -20.05 26.11 25.93
C ARG A 168 -18.56 26.14 25.67
N VAL A 169 -17.86 25.09 26.08
CA VAL A 169 -16.44 24.93 25.80
C VAL A 169 -16.29 24.09 24.54
N ILE A 170 -15.56 24.60 23.55
CA ILE A 170 -15.31 23.94 22.27
C ILE A 170 -13.80 23.76 22.15
N LEU A 171 -13.33 22.52 22.22
CA LEU A 171 -11.92 22.17 22.09
C LEU A 171 -11.69 21.59 20.68
N LEU A 172 -10.83 22.22 19.90
CA LEU A 172 -10.56 21.84 18.51
C LEU A 172 -9.10 21.41 18.38
N ASP A 173 -8.87 20.22 17.84
CA ASP A 173 -7.52 19.75 17.52
C ASP A 173 -7.08 20.29 16.14
N TYR A 174 -6.00 21.06 16.10
CA TYR A 174 -5.48 21.60 14.85
C TYR A 174 -4.82 20.53 13.98
N ASP A 175 -3.99 19.68 14.56
CA ASP A 175 -3.06 18.82 13.83
C ASP A 175 -3.71 17.54 13.26
N GLY A 176 -4.93 17.21 13.69
CA GLY A 176 -5.71 16.08 13.15
C GLY A 176 -7.12 16.42 12.68
N THR A 177 -7.82 17.35 13.33
CA THR A 177 -9.23 17.64 13.01
C THR A 177 -9.37 18.77 11.98
N LEU A 178 -8.66 19.88 12.17
CA LEU A 178 -8.72 21.02 11.24
C LEU A 178 -7.75 20.89 10.07
N MET A 179 -6.61 20.21 10.27
CA MET A 179 -5.63 19.91 9.22
C MET A 179 -5.28 18.41 9.20
N PRO A 180 -5.11 17.80 8.01
CA PRO A 180 -4.63 16.42 7.90
C PRO A 180 -3.19 16.30 8.45
N GLN A 181 -2.91 15.26 9.23
CA GLN A 181 -1.58 15.00 9.81
C GLN A 181 -0.43 14.90 8.79
N THR A 182 -0.74 14.62 7.51
CA THR A 182 0.23 14.57 6.42
C THR A 182 0.70 15.95 5.94
N SER A 183 0.09 17.04 6.42
CA SER A 183 0.44 18.42 6.05
C SER A 183 1.28 19.11 7.13
N LEU A 184 2.50 18.61 7.34
CA LEU A 184 3.47 19.24 8.24
C LEU A 184 3.76 20.67 7.78
N GLY A 185 3.39 21.66 8.61
CA GLY A 185 3.83 23.06 8.44
C GLY A 185 2.93 23.93 7.56
N LYS A 186 1.71 23.52 7.22
CA LYS A 186 0.77 24.39 6.50
C LYS A 186 0.03 25.32 7.46
N SER A 187 0.03 26.61 7.13
CA SER A 187 -0.78 27.63 7.79
C SER A 187 -2.27 27.41 7.51
N PRO A 188 -3.17 27.86 8.40
CA PRO A 188 -4.61 27.74 8.20
C PRO A 188 -5.06 28.50 6.95
N THR A 189 -6.09 27.99 6.27
CA THR A 189 -6.72 28.72 5.15
C THR A 189 -7.59 29.86 5.66
N SER A 190 -7.80 30.91 4.84
CA SER A 190 -8.71 32.02 5.18
C SER A 190 -10.11 31.54 5.57
N ARG A 191 -10.63 30.51 4.89
CA ARG A 191 -11.92 29.89 5.25
C ARG A 191 -11.93 29.31 6.66
N THR A 192 -10.84 28.67 7.10
CA THR A 192 -10.72 28.12 8.45
C THR A 192 -10.73 29.24 9.50
N ILE A 193 -10.02 30.33 9.22
CA ILE A 193 -9.98 31.52 10.09
C ILE A 193 -11.37 32.13 10.23
N ASP A 194 -12.10 32.30 9.12
CA ASP A 194 -13.46 32.86 9.13
C ASP A 194 -14.44 32.00 9.95
N MET A 195 -14.32 30.66 9.85
CA MET A 195 -15.13 29.73 10.63
C MET A 195 -14.83 29.83 12.14
N LEU A 196 -13.56 29.89 12.52
CA LEU A 196 -13.16 30.07 13.93
C LEU A 196 -13.67 31.40 14.47
N ASN A 197 -13.50 32.49 13.72
CA ASN A 197 -14.03 33.80 14.09
C ASN A 197 -15.57 33.81 14.17
N SER A 198 -16.27 33.03 13.34
CA SER A 198 -17.72 32.86 13.48
C SER A 198 -18.11 32.15 14.79
N LEU A 199 -17.32 31.16 15.24
CA LEU A 199 -17.58 30.46 16.49
C LEU A 199 -17.27 31.34 17.71
N CYS A 200 -16.17 32.09 17.66
CA CYS A 200 -15.74 32.98 18.75
C CYS A 200 -16.64 34.22 18.89
N ARG A 201 -17.35 34.63 17.84
CA ARG A 201 -18.32 35.76 17.90
C ARG A 201 -19.50 35.50 18.85
N ASP A 202 -19.83 34.24 19.11
CA ASP A 202 -20.86 33.88 20.07
C ASP A 202 -20.28 33.93 21.49
N ARG A 203 -20.76 34.88 22.31
CA ARG A 203 -20.26 35.13 23.68
C ARG A 203 -20.46 33.95 24.63
N ASN A 204 -21.36 33.03 24.32
CA ASN A 204 -21.57 31.83 25.13
C ASN A 204 -20.56 30.72 24.77
N ASN A 205 -19.73 30.90 23.72
CA ASN A 205 -18.69 29.96 23.32
C ASN A 205 -17.32 30.37 23.89
N MET A 206 -16.65 29.39 24.48
CA MET A 206 -15.23 29.44 24.81
C MET A 206 -14.53 28.45 23.88
N VAL A 207 -13.89 28.97 22.84
CA VAL A 207 -13.23 28.15 21.81
C VAL A 207 -11.74 28.07 22.11
N PHE A 208 -11.21 26.85 22.19
CA PHE A 208 -9.79 26.58 22.34
C PHE A 208 -9.28 25.73 21.19
N LEU A 209 -8.12 26.10 20.67
CA LEU A 209 -7.38 25.32 19.70
C LEU A 209 -6.23 24.59 20.39
N VAL A 210 -6.24 23.26 20.32
CA VAL A 210 -5.20 22.39 20.87
C VAL A 210 -4.29 21.92 19.73
N SER A 211 -2.99 22.07 19.90
CA SER A 211 -2.02 21.70 18.88
C SER A 211 -0.68 21.26 19.49
N ALA A 212 0.02 20.39 18.75
CA ALA A 212 1.39 19.98 19.03
C ALA A 212 2.42 21.06 18.65
N LYS A 213 2.01 22.11 17.93
CA LYS A 213 2.90 23.16 17.42
C LYS A 213 3.40 24.07 18.55
N SER A 214 4.53 24.72 18.27
CA SER A 214 5.14 25.70 19.17
C SER A 214 4.22 26.90 19.39
N ARG A 215 4.33 27.52 20.57
CA ARG A 215 3.60 28.76 20.89
C ARG A 215 3.79 29.85 19.84
N MET A 216 5.01 30.04 19.34
CA MET A 216 5.32 31.11 18.38
C MET A 216 4.54 30.91 17.07
N THR A 217 4.55 29.68 16.55
CA THR A 217 3.88 29.33 15.30
C THR A 217 2.36 29.51 15.41
N LEU A 218 1.73 29.05 16.49
CA LEU A 218 0.28 29.21 16.67
C LEU A 218 -0.12 30.67 16.83
N ASN A 219 0.69 31.45 17.55
CA ASN A 219 0.40 32.86 17.75
C ASN A 219 0.49 33.66 16.44
N GLU A 220 1.42 33.33 15.56
CA GLU A 220 1.55 33.94 14.23
C GLU A 220 0.36 33.57 13.33
N TRP A 221 0.03 32.28 13.26
CA TRP A 221 -1.00 31.78 12.35
C TRP A 221 -2.43 32.18 12.73
N PHE A 222 -2.72 32.27 14.02
CA PHE A 222 -4.04 32.60 14.54
C PHE A 222 -4.12 34.01 15.12
N LEU A 223 -3.16 34.88 14.78
CA LEU A 223 -3.20 36.31 15.09
C LEU A 223 -4.54 36.97 14.68
N PRO A 224 -5.19 36.61 13.54
CA PRO A 224 -6.50 37.17 13.17
C PRO A 224 -7.68 36.72 14.05
N CYS A 225 -7.49 35.80 14.99
CA CYS A 225 -8.53 35.23 15.84
C CYS A 225 -8.35 35.69 17.29
N GLU A 226 -8.68 36.94 17.60
CA GLU A 226 -8.37 37.57 18.90
C GLU A 226 -9.04 36.89 20.11
N SER A 227 -10.23 36.31 19.93
CA SER A 227 -11.00 35.66 21.00
C SER A 227 -10.81 34.13 21.05
N LEU A 228 -9.81 33.59 20.35
CA LEU A 228 -9.51 32.16 20.34
C LEU A 228 -8.48 31.83 21.43
N GLY A 229 -8.81 30.88 22.31
CA GLY A 229 -7.85 30.32 23.25
C GLY A 229 -6.87 29.39 22.55
N LEU A 230 -5.58 29.46 22.90
CA LEU A 230 -4.53 28.67 22.28
C LEU A 230 -3.88 27.74 23.30
N ALA A 231 -3.95 26.44 23.05
CA ALA A 231 -3.28 25.39 23.79
C ALA A 231 -2.13 24.81 22.94
N ALA A 232 -0.92 25.34 23.13
CA ALA A 232 0.28 24.95 22.38
C ALA A 232 1.03 23.78 23.07
N GLU A 233 1.92 23.13 22.34
CA GLU A 233 2.83 22.09 22.88
C GLU A 233 2.06 20.99 23.64
N HIS A 234 1.02 20.44 22.99
CA HIS A 234 0.14 19.44 23.59
C HIS A 234 -0.58 19.90 24.88
N GLY A 235 -0.84 21.21 24.99
CA GLY A 235 -1.51 21.81 26.14
C GLY A 235 -0.58 22.17 27.30
N CYS A 236 0.74 22.13 27.10
CA CYS A 236 1.70 22.64 28.09
C CYS A 236 1.58 24.16 28.29
N PHE A 237 1.16 24.88 27.24
CA PHE A 237 0.95 26.32 27.28
C PHE A 237 -0.49 26.67 26.91
N LEU A 238 -1.14 27.52 27.72
CA LEU A 238 -2.51 28.00 27.53
C LEU A 238 -2.52 29.53 27.51
N ARG A 239 -3.20 30.12 26.51
CA ARG A 239 -3.52 31.55 26.43
C ARG A 239 -4.98 31.76 26.10
#